data_AF-A0A101MHR8-F1
#
_entry.id   AF-A0A101MHR8-F1
#
_cell.length_a   1.000
_cell.length_b   1.000
_cell.length_c   1.000
_cell.angle_alpha   90.00
_cell.angle_beta   90.00
_cell.angle_gamma   90.00
#
_symmetry.space_group_name_H-M   'P 1'
#
loop_
_entity.id
_entity.type
_entity.pdbx_description
1 polymer ?
#
loop_
_entity_poly.entity_id
_entity_poly.type
_entity_poly.pdbx_seq_one_letter_code
_entity_poly.pdbx_strand_id
1 'polypeptide(L)'
;MHSFDGFGSYPEHMQFSNMFKNIGRIGIEMYLLFQHHTTLDILRNVSNDTDLFTITGTGWHFVKYLGPGVVVVGPDCRSERNPHQVMAGPTYQGLFPKIAMLPPSVQHCLWMVAVPLIYPRLETAEHIVQTVATGKRAVTGAYNVLGKVTSSVAGVVGAKDFVGSGFDSVKRAVGKSGLMGGILSPFGEFSSMDELRDQWTHESKDLERTYLIRTLQGIAHQKSIRMTFLSGAVNVCGAGLVHDPSNPSDHKTMYQLIASSVVNTPPPSYILKMLHSHSKPLYVPSNGHRSSGQVSDTKEDMMEIFQTDVNGQAREYRKLMARRNYVAIVAYDPEAVNPSYGHIPSGASKLSLAADFMVQGDGALGNVVKFGPVIVPSLDQGR
;
A
#
# COMPACT_ATOMS: atom_id res chain seq x y z
N MET A 1 -10.15 6.18 9.93
CA MET A 1 -11.33 7.02 9.64
C MET A 1 -11.57 7.01 8.13
N HIS A 2 -12.63 6.36 7.66
CA HIS A 2 -12.93 6.17 6.22
C HIS A 2 -14.33 6.71 5.86
N SER A 3 -14.69 7.91 6.35
CA SER A 3 -15.98 8.54 5.96
C SER A 3 -15.93 9.17 4.55
N PHE A 4 -14.77 9.67 4.13
CA PHE A 4 -14.47 10.09 2.76
C PHE A 4 -13.03 9.72 2.43
N ASP A 5 -12.82 9.12 1.26
CA ASP A 5 -11.47 9.01 0.72
C ASP A 5 -10.90 10.42 0.47
N GLY A 6 -9.58 10.60 0.53
CA GLY A 6 -8.96 11.91 0.29
C GLY A 6 -9.21 13.10 1.25
N PHE A 7 -9.67 12.96 2.52
CA PHE A 7 -9.58 14.09 3.48
C PHE A 7 -8.11 14.54 3.60
N GLY A 8 -7.78 15.78 3.25
CA GLY A 8 -6.38 16.21 3.02
C GLY A 8 -5.95 16.30 1.55
N SER A 9 -6.82 15.95 0.62
CA SER A 9 -6.51 15.79 -0.81
C SER A 9 -7.43 16.64 -1.68
N TYR A 10 -8.49 17.19 -1.09
CA TYR A 10 -9.41 18.11 -1.73
C TYR A 10 -8.83 19.52 -1.83
N PRO A 11 -9.31 20.34 -2.79
CA PRO A 11 -8.99 21.76 -2.83
C PRO A 11 -9.31 22.48 -1.53
N GLU A 12 -8.50 23.50 -1.20
CA GLU A 12 -8.57 24.24 0.06
C GLU A 12 -9.98 24.72 0.41
N HIS A 13 -10.68 25.34 -0.54
CA HIS A 13 -12.04 25.85 -0.34
C HIS A 13 -13.06 24.76 0.07
N MET A 14 -12.87 23.52 -0.39
CA MET A 14 -13.73 22.39 -0.05
C MET A 14 -13.35 21.82 1.32
N GLN A 15 -12.05 21.62 1.56
CA GLN A 15 -11.54 21.05 2.81
C GLN A 15 -11.84 21.94 4.02
N PHE A 16 -11.79 23.27 3.85
CA PHE A 16 -12.08 24.22 4.91
C PHE A 16 -13.55 24.63 5.01
N SER A 17 -14.43 24.05 4.19
CA SER A 17 -15.88 24.24 4.31
C SER A 17 -16.40 23.70 5.65
N ASN A 18 -17.50 24.28 6.14
CA ASN A 18 -18.11 23.86 7.41
C ASN A 18 -18.53 22.38 7.39
N MET A 19 -18.93 21.85 6.23
CA MET A 19 -19.34 20.46 6.08
C MET A 19 -18.15 19.50 6.25
N PHE A 20 -17.05 19.74 5.53
CA PHE A 20 -15.85 18.90 5.64
C PHE A 20 -15.22 18.95 7.04
N LYS A 21 -15.15 20.14 7.65
CA LYS A 21 -14.69 20.29 9.04
C LYS A 21 -15.52 19.49 10.03
N ASN A 22 -16.85 19.54 9.90
CA ASN A 22 -17.74 18.79 10.81
C ASN A 22 -17.60 17.28 10.64
N ILE A 23 -17.48 16.79 9.40
CA ILE A 23 -17.22 15.37 9.15
C ILE A 23 -15.87 14.95 9.73
N GLY A 24 -14.83 15.77 9.53
CA GLY A 24 -13.50 15.61 10.13
C GLY A 24 -13.58 15.46 11.65
N ARG A 25 -14.28 16.38 12.33
CA ARG A 25 -14.49 16.35 13.78
C ARG A 25 -15.15 15.05 14.23
N ILE A 26 -16.26 14.67 13.61
CA ILE A 26 -17.00 13.43 13.97
C ILE A 26 -16.11 12.21 13.77
N GLY A 27 -15.36 12.11 12.67
CA GLY A 27 -14.53 10.94 12.47
C GLY A 27 -13.28 10.88 13.36
N ILE A 28 -12.78 12.02 13.87
CA ILE A 28 -11.80 12.03 14.97
C ILE A 28 -12.43 11.46 16.24
N GLU A 29 -13.65 11.90 16.59
CA GLU A 29 -14.38 11.35 17.75
C GLU A 29 -14.59 9.83 17.62
N MET A 30 -15.00 9.35 16.45
CA MET A 30 -15.16 7.91 16.18
C MET A 30 -13.84 7.16 16.17
N TYR A 31 -12.76 7.76 15.67
CA TYR A 31 -11.42 7.16 15.72
C TYR A 31 -10.96 6.96 17.16
N LEU A 32 -11.07 8.00 18.00
CA LEU A 32 -10.71 7.91 19.41
C LEU A 32 -11.56 6.86 20.13
N LEU A 33 -12.87 6.85 19.88
CA LEU A 33 -13.80 5.93 20.51
C LEU A 33 -13.56 4.47 20.12
N PHE A 34 -13.47 4.17 18.81
CA PHE A 34 -13.45 2.79 18.34
C PHE A 34 -12.05 2.19 18.18
N GLN A 35 -11.03 3.01 17.89
CA GLN A 35 -9.66 2.50 17.69
C GLN A 35 -8.83 2.59 18.98
N HIS A 36 -9.08 3.60 19.81
CA HIS A 36 -8.31 3.82 21.03
C HIS A 36 -9.13 3.73 22.31
N HIS A 37 -10.43 3.45 22.23
CA HIS A 37 -11.32 3.31 23.38
C HIS A 37 -11.25 4.50 24.35
N THR A 38 -11.15 5.72 23.79
CA THR A 38 -10.99 6.96 24.56
C THR A 38 -11.83 8.10 23.96
N THR A 39 -11.87 9.24 24.64
CA THR A 39 -12.54 10.48 24.17
C THR A 39 -11.60 11.67 24.34
N LEU A 40 -11.92 12.80 23.68
CA LEU A 40 -11.18 14.04 23.85
C LEU A 40 -11.17 14.51 25.31
N ASP A 41 -12.28 14.33 26.03
CA ASP A 41 -12.38 14.71 27.44
C ASP A 41 -11.50 13.84 28.33
N ILE A 42 -11.43 12.53 28.06
CA ILE A 42 -10.53 11.63 28.79
C ILE A 42 -9.07 12.01 28.51
N LEU A 43 -8.69 12.20 27.25
CA LEU A 43 -7.32 12.56 26.87
C LEU A 43 -6.85 13.90 27.47
N ARG A 44 -7.77 14.84 27.71
CA ARG A 44 -7.45 16.14 28.32
C ARG A 44 -7.38 16.09 29.84
N ASN A 45 -8.21 15.26 30.47
CA ASN A 45 -8.41 15.30 31.92
C ASN A 45 -7.76 14.12 32.66
N VAL A 46 -7.38 13.06 31.95
CA VAL A 46 -6.83 11.84 32.54
C VAL A 46 -5.47 11.56 31.92
N SER A 47 -4.42 11.62 32.73
CA SER A 47 -3.10 11.11 32.35
C SER A 47 -3.07 9.60 32.60
N ASN A 48 -3.04 8.81 31.54
CA ASN A 48 -2.95 7.36 31.57
C ASN A 48 -2.05 6.84 30.44
N ASP A 49 -1.77 5.54 30.44
CA ASP A 49 -0.82 4.90 29.54
C ASP A 49 -1.33 4.71 28.09
N THR A 50 -2.33 5.48 27.65
CA THR A 50 -2.91 5.34 26.29
C THR A 50 -1.91 5.74 25.18
N ASP A 51 -0.77 6.34 25.57
CA ASP A 51 0.36 6.82 24.74
C ASP A 51 -0.10 7.52 23.45
N LEU A 52 -1.20 8.27 23.57
CA LEU A 52 -1.71 9.15 22.53
C LEU A 52 -1.28 10.57 22.83
N PHE A 53 -0.73 11.25 21.84
CA PHE A 53 -0.24 12.61 21.99
C PHE A 53 -0.45 13.42 20.71
N THR A 54 -0.46 14.73 20.90
CA THR A 54 -0.52 15.71 19.82
C THR A 54 0.78 16.52 19.79
N ILE A 55 1.25 16.91 18.60
CA ILE A 55 2.46 17.74 18.45
C ILE A 55 2.07 19.17 18.05
N THR A 56 1.19 19.29 17.06
CA THR A 56 0.72 20.56 16.50
C THR A 56 -0.67 20.96 16.98
N GLY A 57 -1.34 20.13 17.78
CA GLY A 57 -2.73 20.30 18.20
C GLY A 57 -3.76 19.77 17.21
N THR A 58 -3.36 19.37 16.00
CA THR A 58 -4.30 18.98 14.92
C THR A 58 -4.46 17.46 14.76
N GLY A 59 -3.39 16.69 14.99
CA GLY A 59 -3.37 15.24 14.84
C GLY A 59 -3.14 14.48 16.14
N TRP A 60 -3.45 13.17 16.10
CA TRP A 60 -3.25 12.24 17.21
C TRP A 60 -2.28 11.11 16.82
N HIS A 61 -1.11 11.13 17.43
CA HIS A 61 -0.03 10.17 17.21
C HIS A 61 0.08 9.22 18.40
N PHE A 62 0.66 8.04 18.19
CA PHE A 62 1.04 7.15 19.28
C PHE A 62 2.38 6.47 19.08
N VAL A 63 2.99 6.07 20.20
CA VAL A 63 4.03 5.06 20.27
C VAL A 63 3.47 3.96 21.16
N LYS A 64 3.64 2.67 20.83
CA LYS A 64 3.11 1.57 21.65
C LYS A 64 4.09 0.43 21.69
N TYR A 65 4.37 -0.07 22.89
CA TYR A 65 5.28 -1.20 23.09
C TYR A 65 4.52 -2.52 22.92
N LEU A 66 5.04 -3.40 22.07
CA LEU A 66 4.60 -4.78 21.92
C LEU A 66 5.64 -5.70 22.56
N GLY A 67 5.82 -5.54 23.87
CA GLY A 67 6.92 -6.11 24.62
C GLY A 67 8.20 -5.25 24.59
N PRO A 68 9.32 -5.75 25.14
CA PRO A 68 10.52 -4.94 25.35
C PRO A 68 11.33 -4.66 24.08
N GLY A 69 11.15 -5.47 23.03
CA GLY A 69 11.96 -5.44 21.82
C GLY A 69 11.27 -4.88 20.56
N VAL A 70 9.97 -4.60 20.63
CA VAL A 70 9.17 -4.20 19.47
C VAL A 70 8.29 -3.00 19.85
N VAL A 71 8.35 -1.95 19.04
CA VAL A 71 7.52 -0.75 19.18
C VAL A 71 6.75 -0.50 17.89
N VAL A 72 5.51 -0.06 18.03
CA VAL A 72 4.67 0.42 16.93
C VAL A 72 4.49 1.93 17.06
N VAL A 73 4.73 2.66 15.97
CA VAL A 73 4.56 4.11 15.87
C VAL A 73 3.42 4.38 14.90
N GLY A 74 2.38 5.05 15.39
CA GLY A 74 1.23 5.45 14.60
C GLY A 74 1.18 6.96 14.43
N PRO A 75 1.84 7.52 13.40
CA PRO A 75 1.65 8.90 13.04
C PRO A 75 0.26 9.14 12.44
N ASP A 76 -0.38 10.26 12.80
CA ASP A 76 -1.55 10.76 12.07
C ASP A 76 -1.13 11.31 10.69
N CYS A 77 -1.31 10.48 9.65
CA CYS A 77 -1.06 10.86 8.26
C CYS A 77 -2.26 11.57 7.58
N ARG A 78 -3.29 11.98 8.34
CA ARG A 78 -4.55 12.49 7.77
C ARG A 78 -4.81 13.94 8.14
N SER A 79 -4.63 14.31 9.40
CA SER A 79 -5.07 15.61 9.93
C SER A 79 -4.30 16.80 9.36
N GLU A 80 -3.04 16.60 8.95
CA GLU A 80 -2.16 17.66 8.40
C GLU A 80 -1.89 17.50 6.90
N ARG A 81 -2.53 16.51 6.28
CA ARG A 81 -2.29 16.18 4.88
C ARG A 81 -2.88 17.25 3.98
N ASN A 82 -2.10 17.62 2.97
CA ASN A 82 -2.51 18.49 1.89
C ASN A 82 -1.98 17.91 0.55
N PRO A 83 -2.27 18.53 -0.59
CA PRO A 83 -1.84 17.97 -1.87
C PRO A 83 -0.31 17.90 -2.10
N HIS A 84 0.48 18.57 -1.26
CA HIS A 84 1.96 18.65 -1.32
C HIS A 84 2.68 18.00 -0.12
N GLN A 85 1.98 17.65 0.96
CA GLN A 85 2.59 16.99 2.12
C GLN A 85 1.62 16.01 2.79
N VAL A 86 2.14 15.05 3.54
CA VAL A 86 1.37 14.12 4.38
C VAL A 86 1.30 14.62 5.82
N MET A 87 2.42 15.06 6.39
CA MET A 87 2.52 15.59 7.75
C MET A 87 3.27 16.91 7.77
N ALA A 88 3.00 17.75 8.76
CA ALA A 88 3.70 19.02 8.91
C ALA A 88 5.14 18.80 9.43
N GLY A 89 6.05 19.71 9.08
CA GLY A 89 7.43 19.71 9.59
C GLY A 89 7.55 19.53 11.11
N PRO A 90 6.79 20.27 11.94
CA PRO A 90 6.81 20.10 13.39
C PRO A 90 6.43 18.69 13.86
N THR A 91 5.53 18.00 13.15
CA THR A 91 5.14 16.62 13.47
C THR A 91 6.33 15.66 13.34
N TYR A 92 7.15 15.81 12.30
CA TYR A 92 8.41 15.06 12.21
C TYR A 92 9.37 15.41 13.35
N GLN A 93 9.50 16.71 13.67
CA GLN A 93 10.36 17.18 14.75
C GLN A 93 9.91 16.71 16.14
N GLY A 94 8.63 16.41 16.34
CA GLY A 94 8.13 15.81 17.59
C GLY A 94 8.23 14.28 17.61
N LEU A 95 8.06 13.61 16.47
CA LEU A 95 8.12 12.14 16.38
C LEU A 95 9.55 11.61 16.42
N PHE A 96 10.46 12.17 15.61
CA PHE A 96 11.81 11.61 15.48
C PHE A 96 12.59 11.58 16.80
N PRO A 97 12.56 12.62 17.66
CA PRO A 97 13.20 12.55 18.97
C PRO A 97 12.61 11.46 19.86
N LYS A 98 11.28 11.26 19.84
CA LYS A 98 10.63 10.16 20.59
C LYS A 98 11.17 8.81 20.15
N ILE A 99 11.38 8.60 18.84
CA ILE A 99 11.93 7.33 18.32
C ILE A 99 13.43 7.21 18.62
N ALA A 100 14.17 8.31 18.51
CA ALA A 100 15.58 8.36 18.89
C ALA A 100 15.79 8.26 20.42
N MET A 101 14.75 8.34 21.23
CA MET A 101 14.82 8.15 22.69
C MET A 101 14.28 6.80 23.14
N LEU A 102 13.92 5.91 22.21
CA LEU A 102 13.47 4.56 22.56
C LEU A 102 14.55 3.80 23.36
N PRO A 103 14.16 2.95 24.32
CA PRO A 103 15.08 2.16 25.12
C PRO A 103 15.99 1.27 24.25
N PRO A 104 17.24 1.01 24.68
CA PRO A 104 18.16 0.12 23.94
C PRO A 104 17.68 -1.33 23.80
N SER A 105 16.66 -1.75 24.56
CA SER A 105 16.04 -3.07 24.40
C SER A 105 15.23 -3.19 23.11
N VAL A 106 14.76 -2.07 22.54
CA VAL A 106 13.96 -2.06 21.31
C VAL A 106 14.86 -2.39 20.13
N GLN A 107 14.46 -3.40 19.35
CA GLN A 107 15.18 -3.88 18.16
C GLN A 107 14.40 -3.60 16.87
N HIS A 108 13.06 -3.51 16.97
CA HIS A 108 12.17 -3.25 15.83
C HIS A 108 11.24 -2.08 16.10
N CYS A 109 11.14 -1.18 15.12
CA CYS A 109 10.21 -0.05 15.13
C CYS A 109 9.31 -0.12 13.89
N LEU A 110 8.03 -0.42 14.12
CA LEU A 110 7.01 -0.59 13.08
C LEU A 110 6.24 0.71 12.91
N TRP A 111 6.37 1.35 11.75
CA TRP A 111 5.72 2.59 11.39
C TRP A 111 4.41 2.32 10.66
N MET A 112 3.28 2.65 11.27
CA MET A 112 1.96 2.56 10.65
C MET A 112 1.71 3.80 9.79
N VAL A 113 1.98 3.71 8.49
CA VAL A 113 1.72 4.77 7.52
C VAL A 113 0.55 4.38 6.64
N ALA A 114 -0.43 5.27 6.47
CA ALA A 114 -1.70 4.91 5.82
C ALA A 114 -1.53 4.35 4.40
N VAL A 115 -0.66 4.99 3.61
CA VAL A 115 -0.37 4.65 2.20
C VAL A 115 1.10 4.21 2.09
N PRO A 116 1.45 3.28 1.17
CA PRO A 116 2.78 2.70 1.12
C PRO A 116 3.85 3.70 0.64
N LEU A 117 5.01 3.75 1.32
CA LEU A 117 6.18 4.53 0.91
C LEU A 117 6.94 3.85 -0.24
N ILE A 118 7.05 2.53 -0.20
CA ILE A 118 7.68 1.67 -1.21
C ILE A 118 6.59 0.99 -2.05
N TYR A 119 6.41 1.42 -3.30
CA TYR A 119 5.31 0.94 -4.14
C TYR A 119 5.61 1.15 -5.62
N PRO A 120 5.17 0.27 -6.54
CA PRO A 120 5.41 0.51 -7.96
C PRO A 120 4.87 1.86 -8.42
N ARG A 121 5.65 2.55 -9.26
CA ARG A 121 5.24 3.81 -9.88
C ARG A 121 4.39 3.51 -11.11
N LEU A 122 3.24 4.16 -11.23
CA LEU A 122 2.56 4.24 -12.52
C LEU A 122 3.32 5.27 -13.36
N GLU A 123 4.05 4.81 -14.39
CA GLU A 123 4.64 5.75 -15.35
C GLU A 123 3.52 6.49 -16.09
N THR A 124 3.77 7.78 -16.35
CA THR A 124 2.95 8.89 -16.87
C THR A 124 1.68 8.52 -17.64
N ALA A 125 0.67 9.40 -17.60
CA ALA A 125 -0.63 9.32 -18.30
C ALA A 125 -0.60 8.74 -19.74
N GLU A 126 0.52 8.83 -20.46
CA GLU A 126 0.76 8.18 -21.75
C GLU A 126 0.55 6.66 -21.75
N HIS A 127 0.98 5.93 -20.72
CA HIS A 127 0.76 4.48 -20.61
C HIS A 127 -0.71 4.13 -20.37
N ILE A 128 -1.40 4.97 -19.60
CA ILE A 128 -2.85 4.86 -19.36
C ILE A 128 -3.60 5.12 -20.68
N VAL A 129 -3.25 6.19 -21.40
CA VAL A 129 -3.84 6.53 -22.70
C VAL A 129 -3.57 5.46 -23.76
N GLN A 130 -2.35 4.93 -23.86
CA GLN A 130 -2.00 3.85 -24.79
C GLN A 130 -2.76 2.56 -24.49
N THR A 131 -2.93 2.21 -23.21
CA THR A 131 -3.66 1.00 -22.81
C THR A 131 -5.15 1.14 -23.11
N VAL A 132 -5.74 2.31 -22.83
CA VAL A 132 -7.13 2.64 -23.21
C VAL A 132 -7.30 2.60 -24.73
N ALA A 133 -6.37 3.16 -25.50
CA ALA A 133 -6.40 3.14 -26.95
C ALA A 133 -6.29 1.71 -27.52
N THR A 134 -5.44 0.87 -26.92
CA THR A 134 -5.26 -0.53 -27.32
C THR A 134 -6.50 -1.37 -27.00
N GLY A 135 -7.10 -1.18 -25.82
CA GLY A 135 -8.36 -1.81 -25.44
C GLY A 135 -9.51 -1.44 -26.38
N LYS A 136 -9.63 -0.15 -26.72
CA LYS A 136 -10.61 0.33 -27.71
C LYS A 136 -10.41 -0.31 -29.08
N ARG A 137 -9.16 -0.40 -29.57
CA ARG A 137 -8.83 -1.04 -30.85
C ARG A 137 -9.14 -2.53 -30.86
N ALA A 138 -8.92 -3.26 -29.77
CA ALA A 138 -9.24 -4.68 -29.67
C ALA A 138 -10.75 -4.94 -29.75
N VAL A 139 -11.57 -4.14 -29.05
CA VAL A 139 -13.04 -4.23 -29.10
C VAL A 139 -13.57 -3.88 -30.49
N THR A 140 -13.06 -2.81 -31.11
CA THR A 140 -13.44 -2.43 -32.48
C THR A 140 -12.97 -3.46 -33.51
N GLY A 141 -11.80 -4.06 -33.31
CA GLY A 141 -11.27 -5.14 -34.15
C GLY A 141 -12.11 -6.40 -34.09
N ALA A 142 -12.53 -6.83 -32.89
CA ALA A 142 -13.46 -7.93 -32.70
C ALA A 142 -14.80 -7.66 -33.38
N TYR A 143 -15.33 -6.44 -33.29
CA TYR A 143 -16.56 -6.03 -33.97
C TYR A 143 -16.45 -6.11 -35.50
N ASN A 144 -15.32 -5.68 -36.06
CA ASN A 144 -15.06 -5.72 -37.50
C ASN A 144 -14.83 -7.15 -38.04
N VAL A 145 -14.19 -8.02 -37.26
CA VAL A 145 -14.01 -9.44 -37.64
C VAL A 145 -15.34 -10.19 -37.54
N LEU A 146 -16.13 -9.96 -36.49
CA LEU A 146 -17.48 -10.54 -36.36
C LEU A 146 -18.39 -10.09 -37.52
N GLY A 147 -18.32 -8.80 -37.88
CA GLY A 147 -19.02 -8.26 -39.06
C GLY A 147 -18.60 -8.90 -40.38
N LYS A 148 -17.30 -9.19 -40.57
CA LYS A 148 -16.77 -9.84 -41.77
C LYS A 148 -17.12 -11.34 -41.88
N VAL A 149 -17.21 -12.04 -40.76
CA VAL A 149 -17.66 -13.45 -40.73
C VAL A 149 -19.15 -13.54 -40.99
N THR A 150 -19.95 -12.56 -40.57
CA THR A 150 -21.39 -12.51 -40.92
C THR A 150 -21.65 -12.07 -42.36
N SER A 151 -20.76 -11.29 -42.97
CA SER A 151 -20.93 -10.83 -44.36
C SER A 151 -20.48 -11.85 -45.41
N SER A 152 -19.68 -12.85 -45.03
CA SER A 152 -19.18 -13.88 -45.96
C SER A 152 -20.16 -15.04 -46.20
N VAL A 153 -21.28 -15.08 -45.46
CA VAL A 153 -22.37 -16.06 -45.68
C VAL A 153 -23.55 -15.47 -46.48
N ALA A 154 -23.51 -14.17 -46.80
CA ALA A 154 -24.59 -13.47 -47.51
C ALA A 154 -24.51 -13.56 -49.04
N GLY A 155 -23.61 -14.40 -49.58
CA GLY A 155 -23.28 -14.41 -51.00
C GLY A 155 -24.10 -15.36 -51.89
N VAL A 156 -24.77 -16.38 -51.35
CA VAL A 156 -25.39 -17.41 -52.21
C VAL A 156 -26.69 -17.93 -51.60
N VAL A 157 -27.79 -17.64 -52.31
CA VAL A 157 -29.15 -18.20 -52.21
C VAL A 157 -30.07 -17.60 -51.14
N GLY A 158 -31.22 -17.10 -51.62
CA GLY A 158 -32.23 -16.41 -50.84
C GLY A 158 -32.90 -17.27 -49.77
N ALA A 159 -33.02 -16.70 -48.58
CA ALA A 159 -33.97 -17.11 -47.54
C ALA A 159 -34.33 -15.88 -46.72
N LYS A 160 -35.48 -15.26 -47.04
CA LYS A 160 -35.98 -14.05 -46.36
C LYS A 160 -36.54 -14.32 -44.95
N ASP A 161 -36.61 -15.58 -44.53
CA ASP A 161 -37.22 -15.99 -43.25
C ASP A 161 -36.24 -16.51 -42.18
N PHE A 162 -34.93 -16.50 -42.43
CA PHE A 162 -33.91 -16.90 -41.42
C PHE A 162 -33.13 -15.73 -40.80
N VAL A 163 -33.42 -14.50 -41.20
CA VAL A 163 -32.70 -13.30 -40.71
C VAL A 163 -33.28 -12.77 -39.38
N GLY A 164 -34.49 -13.19 -39.00
CA GLY A 164 -35.14 -12.77 -37.76
C GLY A 164 -34.64 -13.47 -36.49
N SER A 165 -34.37 -14.79 -36.55
CA SER A 165 -34.06 -15.58 -35.34
C SER A 165 -32.61 -15.44 -34.85
N GLY A 166 -31.66 -15.16 -35.75
CA GLY A 166 -30.26 -14.89 -35.41
C GLY A 166 -30.08 -13.54 -34.72
N PHE A 167 -30.80 -12.51 -35.17
CA PHE A 167 -30.73 -11.17 -34.58
C PHE A 167 -31.36 -11.10 -33.19
N ASP A 168 -32.43 -11.86 -32.92
CA ASP A 168 -33.07 -11.89 -31.59
C ASP A 168 -32.28 -12.73 -30.57
N SER A 169 -31.58 -13.77 -31.02
CA SER A 169 -30.70 -14.57 -30.15
C SER A 169 -29.46 -13.79 -29.71
N VAL A 170 -28.88 -12.98 -30.61
CA VAL A 170 -27.76 -12.08 -30.29
C VAL A 170 -28.24 -10.88 -29.46
N LYS A 171 -29.41 -10.31 -29.74
CA LYS A 171 -30.01 -9.25 -28.88
C LYS A 171 -30.36 -9.77 -27.48
N ARG A 172 -30.78 -11.03 -27.31
CA ARG A 172 -31.00 -11.63 -25.99
C ARG A 172 -29.70 -12.03 -25.27
N ALA A 173 -28.69 -12.50 -26.00
CA ALA A 173 -27.39 -12.84 -25.42
C ALA A 173 -26.58 -11.60 -25.01
N VAL A 174 -26.69 -10.51 -25.76
CA VAL A 174 -26.01 -9.23 -25.47
C VAL A 174 -26.85 -8.32 -24.56
N GLY A 175 -28.19 -8.43 -24.58
CA GLY A 175 -29.07 -7.68 -23.68
C GLY A 175 -29.08 -8.16 -22.22
N LYS A 176 -28.59 -9.38 -21.94
CA LYS A 176 -28.44 -9.92 -20.58
C LYS A 176 -27.00 -9.96 -20.07
N SER A 177 -26.02 -9.69 -20.92
CA SER A 177 -24.62 -9.53 -20.50
C SER A 177 -24.33 -8.04 -20.49
N GLY A 178 -24.31 -7.42 -19.30
CA GLY A 178 -24.16 -5.98 -19.05
C GLY A 178 -22.82 -5.36 -19.48
N LEU A 179 -22.32 -5.71 -20.66
CA LEU A 179 -21.01 -5.37 -21.22
C LEU A 179 -21.01 -4.14 -22.13
N MET A 180 -22.17 -3.53 -22.42
CA MET A 180 -22.25 -2.31 -23.24
C MET A 180 -22.31 -1.00 -22.43
N GLY A 181 -22.34 -1.06 -21.10
CA GLY A 181 -22.28 0.14 -20.23
C GLY A 181 -20.92 0.40 -19.58
N GLY A 182 -20.02 -0.59 -19.52
CA GLY A 182 -18.83 -0.55 -18.64
C GLY A 182 -17.52 -0.08 -19.27
N ILE A 183 -17.46 0.23 -20.57
CA ILE A 183 -16.20 0.59 -21.26
C ILE A 183 -16.21 2.05 -21.75
N LEU A 184 -17.11 2.88 -21.20
CA LEU A 184 -17.17 4.32 -21.48
C LEU A 184 -17.01 5.18 -20.23
N SER A 185 -16.07 4.83 -19.33
CA SER A 185 -15.27 5.82 -18.60
C SER A 185 -14.10 5.16 -17.84
N PRO A 186 -12.95 4.88 -18.47
CA PRO A 186 -11.72 4.59 -17.70
C PRO A 186 -11.39 5.73 -16.72
N PHE A 187 -11.80 6.95 -17.07
CA PHE A 187 -11.69 8.17 -16.23
C PHE A 187 -12.78 8.31 -15.15
N GLY A 188 -13.85 7.51 -15.21
CA GLY A 188 -14.91 7.49 -14.17
C GLY A 188 -14.70 6.35 -13.16
N GLU A 189 -13.98 5.30 -13.53
CA GLU A 189 -13.51 4.25 -12.60
C GLU A 189 -12.16 4.61 -11.94
N PHE A 190 -11.34 5.47 -12.56
CA PHE A 190 -10.30 6.27 -11.88
C PHE A 190 -10.93 7.53 -11.25
N SER A 191 -11.86 7.33 -10.32
CA SER A 191 -12.29 8.40 -9.40
C SER A 191 -11.31 8.51 -8.24
N SER A 192 -10.02 8.71 -8.47
CA SER A 192 -9.60 10.09 -8.78
C SER A 192 -8.10 10.15 -9.11
N MET A 193 -7.68 11.09 -9.96
CA MET A 193 -6.28 11.56 -9.97
C MET A 193 -5.81 11.97 -8.56
N ASP A 194 -6.75 12.33 -7.68
CA ASP A 194 -6.50 12.66 -6.27
C ASP A 194 -5.99 11.44 -5.47
N GLU A 195 -6.48 10.22 -5.72
CA GLU A 195 -5.93 8.99 -5.12
C GLU A 195 -4.48 8.71 -5.54
N LEU A 196 -4.13 9.01 -6.80
CA LEU A 196 -2.74 8.92 -7.25
C LEU A 196 -1.88 10.02 -6.61
N ARG A 197 -2.42 11.23 -6.49
CA ARG A 197 -1.77 12.35 -5.82
C ARG A 197 -1.54 12.07 -4.34
N ASP A 198 -2.36 11.21 -3.73
CA ASP A 198 -2.23 10.80 -2.34
C ASP A 198 -1.08 9.85 -2.04
N GLN A 199 -0.56 9.17 -3.05
CA GLN A 199 0.54 8.25 -2.87
C GLN A 199 1.80 8.99 -2.45
N TRP A 200 2.53 8.44 -1.48
CA TRP A 200 3.88 8.90 -1.11
C TRP A 200 4.85 8.95 -2.30
N THR A 201 4.57 8.11 -3.29
CA THR A 201 5.32 7.96 -4.52
C THR A 201 5.09 9.07 -5.54
N HIS A 202 4.09 9.93 -5.31
CA HIS A 202 3.79 11.08 -6.13
C HIS A 202 4.87 12.17 -5.99
N GLU A 203 5.19 12.86 -7.09
CA GLU A 203 6.26 13.88 -7.14
C GLU A 203 6.07 15.00 -6.12
N SER A 204 4.83 15.34 -5.76
CA SER A 204 4.55 16.41 -4.80
C SER A 204 5.06 16.08 -3.38
N LYS A 205 5.18 14.80 -3.03
CA LYS A 205 5.60 14.30 -1.70
C LYS A 205 7.02 13.74 -1.69
N ASP A 206 7.71 13.76 -2.82
CA ASP A 206 9.01 13.10 -2.98
C ASP A 206 10.10 13.61 -2.02
N LEU A 207 10.15 14.93 -1.77
CA LEU A 207 11.07 15.52 -0.78
C LEU A 207 10.75 15.09 0.65
N GLU A 208 9.46 15.07 1.01
CA GLU A 208 9.00 14.64 2.33
C GLU A 208 9.25 13.15 2.55
N ARG A 209 8.93 12.32 1.56
CA ARG A 209 9.22 10.89 1.53
C ARG A 209 10.70 10.62 1.74
N THR A 210 11.55 11.33 1.00
CA THR A 210 13.01 11.22 1.10
C THR A 210 13.47 11.61 2.50
N TYR A 211 12.97 12.73 3.02
CA TYR A 211 13.29 13.20 4.36
C TYR A 211 12.92 12.16 5.44
N LEU A 212 11.74 11.54 5.35
CA LEU A 212 11.31 10.49 6.26
C LEU A 212 12.25 9.28 6.19
N ILE A 213 12.47 8.73 4.99
CA ILE A 213 13.32 7.55 4.78
C ILE A 213 14.75 7.82 5.30
N ARG A 214 15.39 8.90 4.85
CA ARG A 214 16.78 9.21 5.22
C ARG A 214 16.96 9.50 6.70
N THR A 215 16.01 10.20 7.32
CA THR A 215 16.08 10.48 8.75
C THR A 215 15.94 9.19 9.56
N LEU A 216 15.04 8.29 9.16
CA LEU A 216 14.88 6.99 9.80
C LEU A 216 16.09 6.08 9.59
N GLN A 217 16.76 6.10 8.43
CA GLN A 217 18.04 5.41 8.24
C GLN A 217 19.11 5.93 9.22
N GLY A 218 19.14 7.24 9.47
CA GLY A 218 20.06 7.84 10.44
C GLY A 218 19.76 7.41 11.89
N ILE A 219 18.48 7.36 12.27
CA ILE A 219 18.06 6.86 13.59
C ILE A 219 18.36 5.36 13.73
N ALA A 220 18.07 4.57 12.69
CA ALA A 220 18.37 3.14 12.65
C ALA A 220 19.87 2.89 12.89
N HIS A 221 20.75 3.66 12.26
CA HIS A 221 22.20 3.57 12.46
C HIS A 221 22.61 3.90 13.90
N GLN A 222 22.08 5.00 14.45
CA GLN A 222 22.45 5.47 15.79
C GLN A 222 21.93 4.56 16.91
N LYS A 223 20.81 3.88 16.69
CA LYS A 223 20.11 3.10 17.72
C LYS A 223 20.14 1.60 17.49
N SER A 224 20.64 1.16 16.35
CA SER A 224 20.58 -0.24 15.93
C SER A 224 19.16 -0.80 15.97
N ILE A 225 18.19 -0.01 15.50
CA ILE A 225 16.77 -0.37 15.43
C ILE A 225 16.40 -0.60 13.97
N ARG A 226 15.79 -1.76 13.67
CA ARG A 226 15.24 -2.06 12.35
C ARG A 226 13.91 -1.35 12.16
N MET A 227 13.82 -0.53 11.10
CA MET A 227 12.59 0.16 10.72
C MET A 227 11.77 -0.69 9.75
N THR A 228 10.47 -0.82 10.01
CA THR A 228 9.52 -1.51 9.12
C THR A 228 8.27 -0.66 8.94
N PHE A 229 7.82 -0.45 7.71
CA PHE A 229 6.57 0.24 7.42
C PHE A 229 5.42 -0.75 7.30
N LEU A 230 4.33 -0.48 8.00
CA LEU A 230 3.04 -1.14 7.82
C LEU A 230 2.13 -0.18 7.08
N SER A 231 1.59 -0.61 5.95
CA SER A 231 0.78 0.25 5.10
C SER A 231 -0.39 -0.47 4.45
N GLY A 232 -1.30 0.30 3.88
CA GLY A 232 -2.46 -0.23 3.16
C GLY A 232 -3.05 0.81 2.22
N ALA A 233 -4.38 0.87 2.14
CA ALA A 233 -5.13 1.85 1.34
C ALA A 233 -4.84 1.86 -0.17
N VAL A 234 -4.20 0.81 -0.70
CA VAL A 234 -3.97 0.61 -2.15
C VAL A 234 -4.68 -0.64 -2.70
N ASN A 235 -5.55 -1.25 -1.88
CA ASN A 235 -6.40 -2.41 -2.22
C ASN A 235 -5.66 -3.66 -2.75
N VAL A 236 -4.35 -3.74 -2.55
CA VAL A 236 -3.48 -4.88 -2.86
C VAL A 236 -2.66 -5.27 -1.64
N CYS A 237 -2.10 -6.48 -1.64
CA CYS A 237 -1.00 -6.83 -0.75
C CYS A 237 0.31 -7.03 -1.48
N GLY A 238 1.40 -6.90 -0.73
CA GLY A 238 2.76 -7.13 -1.17
C GLY A 238 3.77 -6.69 -0.12
N ALA A 239 5.05 -6.89 -0.45
CA ALA A 239 6.15 -6.44 0.38
C ALA A 239 7.20 -5.75 -0.50
N GLY A 240 7.92 -4.81 0.09
CA GLY A 240 9.02 -4.12 -0.54
C GLY A 240 10.07 -3.73 0.48
N LEU A 241 11.18 -3.18 0.01
CA LEU A 241 12.24 -2.68 0.86
C LEU A 241 12.98 -1.54 0.18
N VAL A 242 13.61 -0.70 0.99
CA VAL A 242 14.76 0.10 0.58
C VAL A 242 16.00 -0.48 1.22
N HIS A 243 17.14 -0.50 0.52
CA HIS A 243 18.40 -1.03 1.06
C HIS A 243 19.62 -0.50 0.31
N ASP A 244 20.80 -0.59 0.92
CA ASP A 244 22.07 -0.47 0.18
C ASP A 244 22.30 -1.76 -0.62
N PRO A 245 22.44 -1.71 -1.95
CA PRO A 245 22.75 -2.90 -2.75
C PRO A 245 24.06 -3.58 -2.35
N SER A 246 25.01 -2.81 -1.81
CA SER A 246 26.32 -3.32 -1.39
C SER A 246 26.27 -3.97 -0.02
N ASN A 247 25.36 -3.51 0.86
CA ASN A 247 25.18 -4.02 2.22
C ASN A 247 23.69 -4.20 2.57
N PRO A 248 22.99 -5.20 2.02
CA PRO A 248 21.53 -5.35 2.19
C PRO A 248 21.04 -5.69 3.61
N SER A 249 21.94 -5.81 4.58
CA SER A 249 21.62 -6.08 5.99
C SER A 249 21.85 -4.89 6.91
N ASP A 250 22.41 -3.80 6.40
CA ASP A 250 22.79 -2.62 7.17
C ASP A 250 21.58 -1.80 7.66
N HIS A 251 21.84 -0.71 8.37
CA HIS A 251 20.82 0.21 8.87
C HIS A 251 19.96 0.89 7.79
N LYS A 252 20.41 0.93 6.54
CA LYS A 252 19.65 1.53 5.43
C LYS A 252 18.50 0.65 4.99
N THR A 253 18.58 -0.65 5.31
CA THR A 253 17.56 -1.63 4.98
C THR A 253 16.29 -1.40 5.81
N MET A 254 15.20 -1.05 5.14
CA MET A 254 13.89 -0.86 5.77
C MET A 254 12.84 -1.58 4.95
N TYR A 255 12.02 -2.37 5.63
CA TYR A 255 11.00 -3.20 5.00
C TYR A 255 9.67 -2.46 4.94
N GLN A 256 8.82 -2.82 3.99
CA GLN A 256 7.43 -2.41 3.97
C GLN A 256 6.53 -3.60 3.71
N LEU A 257 5.49 -3.72 4.53
CA LEU A 257 4.43 -4.70 4.41
C LEU A 257 3.15 -3.95 4.04
N ILE A 258 2.52 -4.39 2.95
CA ILE A 258 1.31 -3.78 2.39
C ILE A 258 0.16 -4.76 2.56
N ALA A 259 -0.83 -4.42 3.37
CA ALA A 259 -2.05 -5.20 3.50
C ALA A 259 -3.20 -4.50 2.76
N SER A 260 -4.08 -5.28 2.12
CA SER A 260 -5.29 -4.73 1.51
C SER A 260 -6.34 -4.45 2.58
N SER A 261 -7.17 -3.43 2.39
CA SER A 261 -8.34 -3.25 3.24
C SER A 261 -9.33 -4.39 3.00
N VAL A 262 -9.83 -4.98 4.08
CA VAL A 262 -10.72 -6.16 4.03
C VAL A 262 -12.05 -5.85 3.32
N VAL A 263 -12.48 -4.59 3.34
CA VAL A 263 -13.78 -4.16 2.82
C VAL A 263 -13.75 -3.65 1.37
N ASN A 264 -12.60 -3.18 0.87
CA ASN A 264 -12.55 -2.55 -0.45
C ASN A 264 -12.54 -3.59 -1.57
N THR A 265 -13.09 -3.19 -2.72
CA THR A 265 -13.01 -3.96 -3.95
C THR A 265 -11.57 -3.99 -4.45
N PRO A 266 -11.00 -5.15 -4.82
CA PRO A 266 -9.67 -5.22 -5.40
C PRO A 266 -9.57 -4.41 -6.70
N PRO A 267 -8.39 -3.86 -7.04
CA PRO A 267 -8.22 -3.14 -8.29
C PRO A 267 -8.45 -4.04 -9.51
N PRO A 268 -8.95 -3.47 -10.63
CA PRO A 268 -8.99 -4.18 -11.91
C PRO A 268 -7.64 -4.77 -12.32
N SER A 269 -7.67 -5.92 -13.01
CA SER A 269 -6.46 -6.65 -13.40
C SER A 269 -5.49 -5.86 -14.29
N TYR A 270 -5.99 -4.92 -15.10
CA TYR A 270 -5.14 -4.07 -15.93
C TYR A 270 -4.28 -3.09 -15.09
N ILE A 271 -4.79 -2.61 -13.96
CA ILE A 271 -4.04 -1.74 -13.04
C ILE A 271 -2.89 -2.53 -12.42
N LEU A 272 -3.17 -3.76 -11.97
CA LEU A 272 -2.13 -4.66 -11.50
C LEU A 272 -1.04 -4.88 -12.54
N LYS A 273 -1.42 -5.12 -13.81
CA LYS A 273 -0.47 -5.27 -14.91
C LYS A 273 0.39 -4.03 -15.11
N MET A 274 -0.21 -2.83 -15.08
CA MET A 274 0.54 -1.57 -15.18
C MET A 274 1.52 -1.39 -14.03
N LEU A 275 1.11 -1.67 -12.79
CA LEU A 275 1.99 -1.59 -11.62
C LEU A 275 3.18 -2.54 -11.72
N HIS A 276 3.03 -3.70 -12.38
CA HIS A 276 4.14 -4.63 -12.61
C HIS A 276 4.98 -4.30 -13.85
N SER A 277 4.49 -3.42 -14.73
CA SER A 277 5.17 -3.05 -15.98
C SER A 277 6.35 -2.10 -15.77
N HIS A 278 6.45 -1.48 -14.59
CA HIS A 278 7.58 -0.63 -14.23
C HIS A 278 8.86 -1.47 -14.08
N SER A 279 9.80 -1.25 -15.00
CA SER A 279 11.06 -1.99 -15.08
C SER A 279 12.28 -1.17 -14.69
N LYS A 280 12.15 0.15 -14.53
CA LYS A 280 13.26 1.01 -14.16
C LYS A 280 13.62 0.80 -12.68
N PRO A 281 14.90 0.64 -12.34
CA PRO A 281 15.30 0.59 -10.95
C PRO A 281 15.03 1.94 -10.27
N LEU A 282 14.55 1.90 -9.04
CA LEU A 282 14.25 3.08 -8.24
C LEU A 282 15.31 3.25 -7.15
N TYR A 283 15.67 4.49 -6.88
CA TYR A 283 16.66 4.86 -5.88
C TYR A 283 16.15 6.03 -5.04
N VAL A 284 16.45 6.01 -3.74
CA VAL A 284 16.10 7.10 -2.83
C VAL A 284 17.17 8.19 -2.95
N PRO A 285 16.84 9.43 -3.30
CA PRO A 285 17.84 10.50 -3.41
C PRO A 285 18.42 10.89 -2.04
N SER A 286 19.44 11.75 -2.04
CA SER A 286 19.90 12.40 -0.81
C SER A 286 18.88 13.44 -0.33
N ASN A 287 18.92 13.79 0.96
CA ASN A 287 18.03 14.81 1.51
C ASN A 287 18.12 16.12 0.71
N GLY A 288 16.97 16.75 0.50
CA GLY A 288 16.84 17.99 -0.29
C GLY A 288 16.82 17.79 -1.80
N HIS A 289 17.01 16.57 -2.31
CA HIS A 289 17.00 16.27 -3.74
C HIS A 289 15.77 15.45 -4.13
N ARG A 290 15.26 15.70 -5.34
CA ARG A 290 14.15 14.93 -5.92
C ARG A 290 14.64 13.69 -6.64
N SER A 291 13.79 12.67 -6.70
CA SER A 291 13.97 11.45 -7.47
C SER A 291 14.15 11.78 -8.94
N SER A 292 15.31 11.40 -9.50
CA SER A 292 15.71 11.72 -10.88
C SER A 292 16.09 10.49 -11.70
N GLY A 293 15.89 9.29 -11.15
CA GLY A 293 16.35 8.01 -11.73
C GLY A 293 17.87 7.80 -11.63
N GLN A 294 18.61 8.76 -11.07
CA GLN A 294 20.03 8.59 -10.78
C GLN A 294 20.24 7.55 -9.68
N VAL A 295 21.29 6.74 -9.84
CA VAL A 295 21.69 5.74 -8.85
C VAL A 295 22.12 6.44 -7.57
N SER A 296 21.64 5.95 -6.43
CA SER A 296 22.08 6.37 -5.11
C SER A 296 22.51 5.16 -4.27
N ASP A 297 22.95 5.44 -3.04
CA ASP A 297 23.34 4.46 -2.03
C ASP A 297 22.14 3.72 -1.38
N THR A 298 20.92 3.94 -1.86
CA THR A 298 19.72 3.27 -1.34
C THR A 298 18.78 2.97 -2.50
N LYS A 299 18.66 1.69 -2.85
CA LYS A 299 17.78 1.17 -3.87
C LYS A 299 16.42 0.83 -3.27
N GLU A 300 15.35 1.02 -4.04
CA GLU A 300 13.98 0.63 -3.71
C GLU A 300 13.57 -0.58 -4.57
N ASP A 301 13.11 -1.65 -3.93
CA ASP A 301 12.68 -2.88 -4.60
C ASP A 301 11.36 -3.43 -4.02
N MET A 302 10.59 -4.09 -4.88
CA MET A 302 9.41 -4.87 -4.49
C MET A 302 9.76 -6.36 -4.47
N MET A 303 9.32 -7.08 -3.44
CA MET A 303 9.60 -8.50 -3.26
C MET A 303 8.64 -9.37 -4.07
N GLU A 304 9.15 -10.45 -4.66
CA GLU A 304 8.34 -11.43 -5.41
C GLU A 304 7.83 -12.57 -4.51
N ILE A 305 6.94 -12.24 -3.58
CA ILE A 305 6.45 -13.19 -2.57
C ILE A 305 5.28 -14.06 -3.06
N PHE A 306 4.65 -13.73 -4.20
CA PHE A 306 3.46 -14.42 -4.70
C PHE A 306 3.74 -15.23 -5.97
N GLN A 307 4.47 -16.34 -5.81
CA GLN A 307 4.83 -17.22 -6.92
C GLN A 307 3.62 -17.94 -7.54
N THR A 308 2.63 -18.26 -6.70
CA THR A 308 1.37 -18.91 -7.10
C THR A 308 0.18 -18.06 -6.69
N ASP A 309 -0.98 -18.31 -7.31
CA ASP A 309 -2.27 -17.79 -6.87
C ASP A 309 -2.85 -18.70 -5.79
N VAL A 310 -3.96 -18.28 -5.18
CA VAL A 310 -4.67 -19.00 -4.11
C VAL A 310 -5.20 -20.38 -4.54
N ASN A 311 -5.28 -20.64 -5.85
CA ASN A 311 -5.66 -21.92 -6.43
C ASN A 311 -4.45 -22.80 -6.82
N GLY A 312 -3.22 -22.37 -6.50
CA GLY A 312 -1.98 -23.08 -6.81
C GLY A 312 -1.43 -22.84 -8.22
N GLN A 313 -2.14 -22.11 -9.09
CA GLN A 313 -1.63 -21.79 -10.43
C GLN A 313 -0.47 -20.80 -10.35
N ALA A 314 0.53 -20.97 -11.23
CA ALA A 314 1.67 -20.07 -11.30
C ALA A 314 1.23 -18.65 -11.72
N ARG A 315 1.86 -17.62 -11.15
CA ARG A 315 1.58 -16.22 -11.48
C ARG A 315 2.70 -15.62 -12.34
N GLU A 316 2.28 -14.84 -13.34
CA GLU A 316 3.15 -13.93 -14.09
C GLU A 316 3.56 -12.74 -13.20
N TYR A 317 2.59 -12.13 -12.51
CA TYR A 317 2.79 -10.95 -11.66
C TYR A 317 2.94 -11.35 -10.18
N ARG A 318 4.19 -11.35 -9.70
CA ARG A 318 4.57 -11.96 -8.41
C ARG A 318 4.79 -10.97 -7.25
N LYS A 319 4.75 -9.66 -7.53
CA LYS A 319 5.07 -8.61 -6.54
C LYS A 319 3.86 -8.16 -5.72
N LEU A 320 2.70 -8.03 -6.38
CA LEU A 320 1.45 -7.60 -5.75
C LEU A 320 0.33 -8.62 -5.99
N MET A 321 -0.61 -8.71 -5.05
CA MET A 321 -1.84 -9.50 -5.19
C MET A 321 -3.08 -8.68 -4.79
N ALA A 322 -4.04 -8.55 -5.71
CA ALA A 322 -5.31 -7.85 -5.50
C ALA A 322 -6.36 -8.78 -4.91
N ARG A 323 -6.22 -9.12 -3.63
CA ARG A 323 -7.17 -9.96 -2.88
C ARG A 323 -7.29 -9.46 -1.45
N ARG A 324 -8.41 -9.77 -0.79
CA ARG A 324 -8.58 -9.53 0.65
C ARG A 324 -7.54 -10.34 1.42
N ASN A 325 -6.90 -9.71 2.40
CA ASN A 325 -5.84 -10.33 3.17
C ASN A 325 -5.64 -9.63 4.53
N TYR A 326 -4.84 -10.25 5.36
CA TYR A 326 -4.19 -9.61 6.50
C TYR A 326 -2.75 -10.13 6.62
N VAL A 327 -1.92 -9.41 7.36
CA VAL A 327 -0.54 -9.81 7.66
C VAL A 327 -0.45 -10.21 9.13
N ALA A 328 -0.02 -11.44 9.39
CA ALA A 328 0.31 -11.91 10.73
C ALA A 328 1.82 -11.73 10.95
N ILE A 329 2.21 -10.94 11.94
CA ILE A 329 3.61 -10.67 12.26
C ILE A 329 3.94 -11.30 13.61
N VAL A 330 4.95 -12.18 13.62
CA VAL A 330 5.42 -12.84 14.85
C VAL A 330 6.87 -12.42 15.09
N ALA A 331 7.13 -11.85 16.26
CA ALA A 331 8.49 -11.65 16.75
C ALA A 331 9.00 -12.95 17.37
N TYR A 332 10.16 -13.41 16.92
CA TYR A 332 10.76 -14.66 17.40
C TYR A 332 12.28 -14.50 17.52
N ASP A 333 12.88 -15.30 18.39
CA ASP A 333 14.33 -15.45 18.47
C ASP A 333 14.77 -16.59 17.54
N PRO A 334 15.55 -16.32 16.47
CA PRO A 334 16.00 -17.35 15.55
C PRO A 334 16.81 -18.47 16.20
N GLU A 335 17.57 -18.17 17.26
CA GLU A 335 18.39 -19.16 17.96
C GLU A 335 17.54 -20.06 18.88
N ALA A 336 16.44 -19.52 19.43
CA ALA A 336 15.51 -20.31 20.24
C ALA A 336 14.69 -21.30 19.40
N VAL A 337 14.42 -20.99 18.13
CA VAL A 337 13.63 -21.84 17.22
C VAL A 337 14.48 -22.95 16.57
N ASN A 338 15.78 -22.73 16.39
CA ASN A 338 16.74 -23.73 15.90
C ASN A 338 17.79 -24.05 16.99
N PRO A 339 17.45 -24.84 18.03
CA PRO A 339 18.41 -25.24 19.04
C PRO A 339 19.45 -26.15 18.40
N SER A 340 20.59 -25.58 18.01
CA SER A 340 21.78 -26.39 17.74
C SER A 340 22.14 -27.09 19.05
N TYR A 341 22.13 -28.43 19.04
CA TYR A 341 22.42 -29.24 20.23
C TYR A 341 23.75 -28.78 20.86
N GLY A 342 23.69 -28.24 22.08
CA GLY A 342 24.86 -27.88 22.89
C GLY A 342 25.18 -26.38 23.01
N HIS A 343 24.38 -25.47 22.42
CA HIS A 343 24.59 -24.02 22.62
C HIS A 343 23.63 -23.47 23.69
N ILE A 344 24.19 -23.03 24.83
CA ILE A 344 23.47 -22.21 25.81
C ILE A 344 23.49 -20.78 25.27
N PRO A 345 22.35 -20.14 24.96
CA PRO A 345 22.34 -18.76 24.48
C PRO A 345 22.94 -17.87 25.57
N SER A 346 24.11 -17.27 25.31
CA SER A 346 24.82 -16.41 26.27
C SER A 346 24.71 -14.92 25.92
N GLY A 347 23.82 -14.56 25.00
CA GLY A 347 23.59 -13.19 24.53
C GLY A 347 22.17 -12.67 24.83
N ALA A 348 21.99 -11.36 24.70
CA ALA A 348 20.66 -10.77 24.64
C ALA A 348 19.90 -11.33 23.42
N SER A 349 18.65 -11.78 23.63
CA SER A 349 17.79 -12.35 22.59
C SER A 349 17.69 -11.42 21.39
N LYS A 350 18.10 -11.89 20.20
CA LYS A 350 17.96 -11.15 18.95
C LYS A 350 16.60 -11.49 18.33
N LEU A 351 15.72 -10.52 18.25
CA LEU A 351 14.39 -10.72 17.68
C LEU A 351 14.43 -10.52 16.16
N SER A 352 13.83 -11.45 15.42
CA SER A 352 13.44 -11.26 14.02
C SER A 352 11.91 -11.22 13.93
N LEU A 353 11.38 -10.56 12.91
CA LEU A 353 9.95 -10.61 12.61
C LEU A 353 9.72 -11.55 11.42
N ALA A 354 8.78 -12.48 11.57
CA ALA A 354 8.23 -13.26 10.47
C ALA A 354 6.85 -12.70 10.12
N ALA A 355 6.70 -12.19 8.89
CA ALA A 355 5.45 -11.64 8.40
C ALA A 355 4.82 -12.56 7.35
N ASP A 356 3.68 -13.16 7.71
CA ASP A 356 2.91 -14.05 6.85
C ASP A 356 1.66 -13.35 6.30
N PHE A 357 1.50 -13.38 4.98
CA PHE A 357 0.32 -12.86 4.31
C PHE A 357 -0.75 -13.95 4.22
N MET A 358 -1.87 -13.72 4.85
CA MET A 358 -3.03 -14.61 4.86
C MET A 358 -4.03 -14.08 3.84
N VAL A 359 -4.10 -14.71 2.67
CA VAL A 359 -4.88 -14.22 1.52
C VAL A 359 -6.12 -15.07 1.30
N GLN A 360 -7.27 -14.41 1.15
CA GLN A 360 -8.55 -15.07 0.91
C GLN A 360 -8.64 -15.64 -0.51
N GLY A 361 -9.05 -16.91 -0.58
CA GLY A 361 -9.42 -17.61 -1.82
C GLY A 361 -10.71 -17.08 -2.45
N ASP A 362 -11.21 -17.78 -3.46
CA ASP A 362 -12.44 -17.36 -4.15
C ASP A 362 -13.70 -17.63 -3.31
N GLY A 363 -14.64 -16.69 -3.34
CA GLY A 363 -15.91 -16.75 -2.60
C GLY A 363 -15.83 -16.18 -1.17
N ALA A 364 -17.01 -15.88 -0.59
CA ALA A 364 -17.10 -15.24 0.73
C ALA A 364 -16.53 -16.10 1.88
N LEU A 365 -16.51 -17.42 1.71
CA LEU A 365 -15.94 -18.42 2.62
C LEU A 365 -14.75 -19.16 1.98
N GLY A 366 -14.06 -18.52 1.04
CA GLY A 366 -12.89 -19.11 0.38
C GLY A 366 -11.79 -19.48 1.37
N ASN A 367 -11.08 -20.57 1.08
CA ASN A 367 -9.92 -21.00 1.87
C ASN A 367 -8.88 -19.88 1.99
N VAL A 368 -8.18 -19.81 3.12
CA VAL A 368 -7.09 -18.84 3.32
C VAL A 368 -5.77 -19.50 2.95
N VAL A 369 -5.01 -18.86 2.06
CA VAL A 369 -3.68 -19.32 1.63
C VAL A 369 -2.62 -18.42 2.23
N LYS A 370 -1.59 -19.05 2.79
CA LYS A 370 -0.44 -18.39 3.41
C LYS A 370 0.64 -18.12 2.36
N PHE A 371 1.16 -16.90 2.33
CA PHE A 371 2.35 -16.51 1.56
C PHE A 371 3.41 -15.90 2.48
N GLY A 372 4.67 -16.26 2.29
CA GLY A 372 5.79 -15.85 3.15
C GLY A 372 6.41 -17.03 3.93
N PRO A 373 7.11 -16.77 5.05
CA PRO A 373 7.22 -15.47 5.71
C PRO A 373 8.17 -14.51 4.98
N VAL A 374 7.88 -13.21 5.03
CA VAL A 374 8.89 -12.16 4.87
C VAL A 374 9.62 -12.05 6.20
N ILE A 375 10.94 -12.32 6.18
CA ILE A 375 11.79 -12.23 7.38
C ILE A 375 12.41 -10.84 7.47
N VAL A 376 12.18 -10.18 8.59
CA VAL A 376 12.79 -8.89 8.95
C VAL A 376 13.76 -9.12 10.11
N PRO A 377 15.08 -9.20 9.85
CA PRO A 377 16.07 -9.42 10.89
C PRO A 377 16.29 -8.18 11.75
N SER A 378 16.67 -8.38 13.01
CA SER A 378 17.23 -7.30 13.86
C SER A 378 18.44 -6.64 13.18
N LEU A 379 18.75 -5.42 13.58
CA LEU A 379 19.97 -4.73 13.17
C LEU A 379 21.07 -5.03 14.20
N ASP A 380 22.28 -5.36 13.73
CA ASP A 380 23.43 -5.54 14.62
C ASP A 380 23.88 -4.20 15.22
N GLN A 381 24.44 -4.22 16.43
CA GLN A 381 25.01 -3.02 17.03
C GLN A 381 26.14 -2.44 16.17
N GLY A 382 26.03 -1.16 15.80
CA GLY A 382 27.04 -0.44 15.02
C GLY A 382 27.09 -0.75 13.51
N ARG A 383 26.02 -1.30 12.94
CA ARG A 383 25.84 -1.52 11.49
C ARG A 383 24.58 -0.84 10.96
#